data_AF-A0A7L2Q7M4-F1
#
_entry.id   AF-A0A7L2Q7M4-F1
#
_cell.length_a   1.000
_cell.length_b   1.000
_cell.length_c   1.000
_cell.angle_alpha   90.00
_cell.angle_beta   90.00
_cell.angle_gamma   90.00
#
_symmetry.space_group_name_H-M   'P 1'
#
loop_
_entity.id
_entity.type
_entity.pdbx_description
1 polymer ?
#
loop_
_entity_poly.entity_id
_entity_poly.type
_entity_poly.pdbx_seq_one_letter_code
_entity_poly.pdbx_strand_id
1 'polypeptide(L)'
;MASSRLPILIALAFSYLPFVLSHSNREMWFQDFFPPNVCPINAKANTFYGIMFDAGSTGTRIHIYTFVQKSPENLPEVEGEIFESVKPGLSAYADQPEKGAETVKTLLDMAVDAVPPHLWKKTPVVLKATAGLRLLSEEKAQALLSEVKEVFEESPFLVPEDSVGIMDGSHEGILAWITVNFLTGQLSGQNQQTVGILDLGGASTQITFLPRFE
;
A
#
# COMPACT_ATOMS: atom_id res chain seq x y z
N MET A 1 21.91 -62.05 2.96
CA MET A 1 22.31 -61.69 1.58
C MET A 1 21.06 -61.71 0.70
N ALA A 2 20.80 -60.58 0.02
CA ALA A 2 20.11 -60.36 -1.28
C ALA A 2 19.13 -61.44 -1.84
N SER A 3 18.03 -61.16 -2.54
CA SER A 3 17.41 -59.96 -3.12
C SER A 3 16.12 -60.35 -3.90
N SER A 4 15.24 -59.37 -4.17
CA SER A 4 14.33 -59.22 -5.34
C SER A 4 12.89 -59.78 -5.18
N ARG A 5 11.76 -59.13 -5.54
CA ARG A 5 11.41 -57.95 -6.39
C ARG A 5 10.09 -57.26 -5.91
N LEU A 6 9.98 -55.95 -6.20
CA LEU A 6 8.83 -54.96 -6.23
C LEU A 6 7.37 -55.50 -6.38
N PRO A 7 6.25 -54.74 -6.10
CA PRO A 7 6.08 -53.35 -5.63
C PRO A 7 4.97 -53.13 -4.53
N ILE A 8 5.12 -52.18 -3.59
CA ILE A 8 3.98 -51.52 -2.91
C ILE A 8 4.29 -50.02 -2.79
N LEU A 9 4.24 -49.34 -3.93
CA LEU A 9 3.78 -47.95 -4.00
C LEU A 9 2.31 -48.02 -4.44
N ILE A 10 1.51 -47.04 -4.02
CA ILE A 10 0.04 -46.95 -4.15
C ILE A 10 -0.71 -47.49 -2.90
N ALA A 11 -0.37 -46.91 -1.76
CA ALA A 11 -1.35 -46.65 -0.71
C ALA A 11 -1.14 -45.19 -0.31
N LEU A 12 -1.90 -44.28 -0.92
CA LEU A 12 -2.14 -42.85 -0.60
C LEU A 12 -2.46 -42.03 -1.87
N ALA A 13 -3.19 -42.61 -2.83
CA ALA A 13 -3.57 -41.90 -4.04
C ALA A 13 -5.03 -42.19 -4.43
N PHE A 14 -5.98 -42.17 -3.48
CA PHE A 14 -7.43 -42.11 -3.80
C PHE A 14 -8.24 -41.50 -2.65
N SER A 15 -7.91 -40.26 -2.26
CA SER A 15 -8.83 -39.41 -1.49
C SER A 15 -8.84 -37.98 -2.06
N TYR A 16 -9.02 -37.89 -3.37
CA TYR A 16 -9.60 -36.77 -4.11
C TYR A 16 -10.82 -37.41 -4.81
N LEU A 17 -12.06 -36.94 -4.86
CA LEU A 17 -12.84 -35.71 -4.69
C LEU A 17 -14.34 -36.19 -4.73
N PRO A 18 -15.41 -35.40 -4.56
CA PRO A 18 -15.55 -34.06 -3.98
C PRO A 18 -16.69 -33.98 -2.93
N PHE A 19 -16.50 -33.26 -1.84
CA PHE A 19 -17.64 -32.69 -1.10
C PHE A 19 -17.86 -31.27 -1.63
N VAL A 20 -18.37 -31.20 -2.87
CA VAL A 20 -19.06 -30.00 -3.36
C VAL A 20 -20.44 -30.05 -2.72
N LEU A 21 -20.56 -29.49 -1.52
CA LEU A 21 -21.83 -29.10 -0.95
C LEU A 21 -21.75 -27.61 -0.64
N SER A 22 -22.15 -26.86 -1.67
CA SER A 22 -23.03 -25.69 -1.55
C SER A 22 -22.98 -24.96 -0.20
N HIS A 23 -22.02 -24.06 -0.07
CA HIS A 23 -22.21 -22.82 0.69
C HIS A 23 -22.09 -21.65 -0.28
N SER A 24 -23.18 -21.42 -1.01
CA SER A 24 -23.47 -20.17 -1.70
C SER A 24 -23.78 -19.10 -0.66
N ASN A 25 -22.77 -18.67 0.09
CA ASN A 25 -22.68 -17.39 0.78
C ASN A 25 -21.27 -17.27 1.39
N ARG A 26 -20.28 -16.98 0.53
CA ARG A 26 -19.03 -16.35 0.98
C ARG A 26 -19.17 -14.87 0.66
N GLU A 27 -19.86 -14.13 1.53
CA GLU A 27 -19.44 -12.75 1.71
C GLU A 27 -18.02 -12.84 2.30
N MET A 28 -17.04 -12.47 1.50
CA MET A 28 -15.66 -12.47 1.96
C MET A 28 -15.62 -11.40 3.05
N TRP A 29 -15.21 -11.78 4.27
CA TRP A 29 -15.11 -10.89 5.43
C TRP A 29 -14.25 -9.64 5.23
N PHE A 30 -13.64 -9.49 4.05
CA PHE A 30 -12.87 -8.33 3.64
C PHE A 30 -13.60 -7.32 2.74
N GLN A 31 -14.83 -7.61 2.29
CA GLN A 31 -15.54 -6.71 1.38
C GLN A 31 -15.82 -5.34 2.02
N ASP A 32 -15.89 -5.27 3.36
CA ASP A 32 -16.05 -4.03 4.12
C ASP A 32 -14.73 -3.31 4.45
N PHE A 33 -13.55 -3.87 4.11
CA PHE A 33 -12.27 -3.17 4.38
C PHE A 33 -11.93 -2.09 3.36
N PHE A 34 -12.48 -2.19 2.16
CA PHE A 34 -12.16 -1.24 1.10
C PHE A 34 -13.18 -0.10 1.15
N PRO A 35 -12.74 1.12 1.43
CA PRO A 35 -13.64 2.26 1.44
C PRO A 35 -14.28 2.45 0.06
N PRO A 36 -15.47 3.05 -0.02
CA PRO A 36 -16.04 3.45 -1.30
C PRO A 36 -15.06 4.33 -2.10
N ASN A 37 -15.05 4.16 -3.42
CA ASN A 37 -14.26 4.95 -4.39
C ASN A 37 -14.76 6.42 -4.51
N VAL A 38 -15.07 7.08 -3.40
CA VAL A 38 -15.65 8.42 -3.36
C VAL A 38 -15.20 9.11 -2.08
N CYS A 39 -14.70 10.34 -2.19
CA CYS A 39 -14.54 11.22 -1.04
C CYS A 39 -15.93 11.76 -0.63
N PRO A 40 -16.32 11.70 0.67
CA PRO A 40 -17.58 12.25 1.14
C PRO A 40 -17.72 13.74 0.76
N ILE A 41 -18.79 14.08 0.03
CA ILE A 41 -19.06 15.43 -0.51
C ILE A 41 -19.20 16.50 0.60
N ASN A 42 -19.47 16.09 1.84
CA ASN A 42 -19.48 16.95 3.02
C ASN A 42 -18.43 16.47 4.02
N ALA A 43 -17.25 17.10 3.99
CA ALA A 43 -16.27 16.95 5.06
C ALA A 43 -16.92 17.32 6.40
N LYS A 44 -17.05 16.35 7.30
CA LYS A 44 -17.45 16.61 8.69
C LYS A 44 -16.31 17.42 9.34
N ALA A 45 -16.58 18.07 10.49
CA ALA A 45 -15.59 18.92 11.18
C ALA A 45 -14.25 18.24 11.54
N ASN A 46 -14.15 16.91 11.38
CA ASN A 46 -12.98 16.08 11.69
C ASN A 46 -12.56 15.18 10.50
N THR A 47 -12.65 15.69 9.27
CA THR A 47 -12.19 14.98 8.06
C THR A 47 -10.76 15.40 7.69
N PHE A 48 -9.91 14.41 7.41
CA PHE A 48 -8.52 14.59 6.98
C PHE A 48 -8.29 13.84 5.67
N TYR A 49 -7.30 14.30 4.91
CA TYR A 49 -6.90 13.65 3.67
C TYR A 49 -5.42 13.29 3.75
N GLY A 50 -5.02 12.23 3.04
CA GLY A 50 -3.63 11.88 2.83
C GLY A 50 -3.44 11.35 1.41
N ILE A 51 -2.38 11.80 0.74
CA ILE A 51 -2.05 11.40 -0.62
C ILE A 51 -0.78 10.57 -0.58
N MET A 52 -0.88 9.33 -1.03
CA MET A 52 0.23 8.38 -1.07
C MET A 52 0.44 7.90 -2.50
N PHE A 53 1.67 8.02 -2.98
CA PHE A 53 2.11 7.43 -4.23
C PHE A 53 2.95 6.19 -3.97
N ASP A 54 2.59 5.10 -4.64
CA ASP A 54 3.39 3.89 -4.75
C ASP A 54 4.05 3.85 -6.14
N ALA A 55 5.36 4.11 -6.19
CA ALA A 55 6.15 4.01 -7.40
C ALA A 55 6.74 2.60 -7.53
N GLY A 56 5.92 1.68 -8.03
CA GLY A 56 6.28 0.30 -8.34
C GLY A 56 7.06 0.15 -9.64
N SER A 57 7.64 -1.04 -9.84
CA SER A 57 8.42 -1.37 -11.04
C SER A 57 7.57 -1.40 -12.34
N THR A 58 6.29 -1.76 -12.23
CA THR A 58 5.39 -1.93 -13.39
C THR A 58 4.45 -0.77 -13.61
N GLY A 59 4.29 0.11 -12.63
CA GLY A 59 3.36 1.23 -12.66
C GLY A 59 3.49 2.09 -11.42
N THR A 60 3.04 3.33 -11.54
CA THR A 60 2.94 4.29 -10.45
C THR A 60 1.47 4.45 -10.09
N ARG A 61 1.15 4.42 -8.80
CA ARG A 61 -0.22 4.49 -8.28
C ARG A 61 -0.36 5.70 -7.38
N ILE A 62 -1.54 6.29 -7.36
CA ILE A 62 -1.94 7.30 -6.38
C ILE A 62 -3.10 6.76 -5.55
N HIS A 63 -3.01 6.98 -4.24
CA HIS A 63 -4.05 6.71 -3.27
C HIS A 63 -4.38 8.02 -2.56
N ILE A 64 -5.64 8.46 -2.64
CA ILE A 64 -6.15 9.64 -1.94
C ILE A 64 -7.10 9.15 -0.86
N TYR A 65 -6.59 9.04 0.35
CA TYR A 65 -7.36 8.55 1.49
C TYR A 65 -8.16 9.69 2.13
N THR A 66 -9.41 9.40 2.47
CA THR A 66 -10.20 10.21 3.38
C THR A 66 -10.28 9.53 4.74
N PHE A 67 -9.86 10.24 5.78
CA PHE A 67 -9.98 9.81 7.16
C PHE A 67 -11.03 10.63 7.90
N VAL A 68 -11.77 10.01 8.81
CA VAL A 68 -12.70 10.68 9.71
C VAL A 68 -12.36 10.32 11.14
N GLN A 69 -12.15 11.34 11.98
CA GLN A 69 -11.96 11.14 13.42
C GLN A 69 -13.29 11.35 14.14
N LYS A 70 -13.90 10.26 14.59
CA LYS A 70 -15.20 10.29 15.30
C LYS A 70 -15.10 10.86 16.71
N SER A 71 -13.97 10.64 17.41
CA SER A 71 -13.67 11.21 18.72
C SER A 71 -12.15 11.46 18.87
N PRO A 72 -11.72 12.42 19.70
CA PRO A 72 -10.30 12.67 19.94
C PRO A 72 -9.55 11.49 20.57
N GLU A 73 -10.26 10.64 21.30
CA GLU A 73 -9.74 9.46 22.01
C GLU A 73 -9.42 8.29 21.05
N ASN A 74 -10.00 8.31 19.84
CA ASN A 74 -9.90 7.23 18.87
C ASN A 74 -8.95 7.60 17.72
N LEU A 75 -8.30 6.58 17.15
CA LEU A 75 -7.60 6.73 15.88
C LEU A 75 -8.59 7.13 14.77
N PRO A 76 -8.17 7.96 13.80
CA PRO A 76 -8.97 8.22 12.61
C PRO A 76 -9.28 6.93 11.86
N GLU A 77 -10.48 6.82 11.32
CA GLU A 77 -10.89 5.69 10.47
C GLU A 77 -10.83 6.10 8.99
N VAL A 78 -10.46 5.17 8.10
CA VAL A 78 -10.54 5.42 6.65
C VAL A 78 -11.99 5.31 6.22
N GLU A 79 -12.58 6.38 5.69
CA GLU A 79 -13.94 6.39 5.15
C GLU A 79 -14.00 6.38 3.62
N GLY A 80 -12.90 6.72 2.94
CA GLY A 80 -12.84 6.79 1.48
C GLY A 80 -11.44 6.59 0.93
N GLU A 81 -11.34 6.06 -0.29
CA GLU A 81 -10.10 5.98 -1.05
C GLU A 81 -10.42 6.30 -2.51
N ILE A 82 -9.67 7.22 -3.12
CA ILE A 82 -9.62 7.32 -4.59
C ILE A 82 -8.30 6.70 -5.03
N PHE A 83 -8.39 5.73 -5.91
CA PHE A 83 -7.25 4.99 -6.43
C PHE A 83 -7.15 5.15 -7.94
N GLU A 84 -5.96 5.51 -8.42
CA GLU A 84 -5.65 5.49 -9.85
C GLU A 84 -4.22 5.03 -10.11
N SER A 85 -3.96 4.60 -11.35
CA SER A 85 -2.63 4.09 -11.72
C SER A 85 -2.25 4.35 -13.16
N VAL A 86 -0.95 4.56 -13.40
CA VAL A 86 -0.36 4.74 -14.73
C VAL A 86 0.72 3.70 -15.00
N LYS A 87 0.93 3.42 -16.29
CA LYS A 87 2.01 2.57 -16.80
C LYS A 87 2.73 3.26 -17.95
N PRO A 88 4.04 3.04 -18.14
CA PRO A 88 4.93 2.24 -17.31
C PRO A 88 5.24 2.91 -15.95
N GLY A 89 5.86 2.17 -15.03
CA GLY A 89 6.28 2.69 -13.73
C GLY A 89 7.46 3.66 -13.82
N LEU A 90 7.73 4.37 -12.74
CA LEU A 90 8.71 5.46 -12.70
C LEU A 90 10.12 5.02 -13.14
N SER A 91 10.53 3.78 -12.85
CA SER A 91 11.83 3.24 -13.27
C SER A 91 12.03 3.14 -14.78
N ALA A 92 10.95 3.10 -15.58
CA ALA A 92 11.05 3.09 -17.04
C ALA A 92 11.54 4.43 -17.61
N TYR A 93 11.48 5.50 -16.81
CA TYR A 93 11.92 6.84 -17.17
C TYR A 93 13.30 7.18 -16.62
N ALA A 94 14.11 6.19 -16.26
CA ALA A 94 15.43 6.40 -15.66
C ALA A 94 16.41 7.25 -16.51
N ASP A 95 16.18 7.31 -17.82
CA ASP A 95 16.96 8.15 -18.75
C ASP A 95 16.24 9.45 -19.15
N GLN A 96 14.99 9.65 -18.71
CA GLN A 96 14.16 10.83 -18.99
C GLN A 96 13.36 11.24 -17.73
N PRO A 97 14.03 11.68 -16.66
CA PRO A 97 13.40 11.94 -15.36
C PRO A 97 12.19 12.89 -15.41
N GLU A 98 12.25 13.92 -16.24
CA GLU A 98 11.22 14.94 -16.39
C GLU A 98 9.91 14.33 -16.89
N LYS A 99 9.99 13.36 -17.82
CA LYS A 99 8.81 12.61 -18.29
C LYS A 99 8.22 11.73 -17.20
N GLY A 100 9.08 11.15 -16.36
CA GLY A 100 8.63 10.41 -15.19
C GLY A 100 7.82 11.29 -14.24
N ALA A 101 8.34 12.48 -13.93
CA ALA A 101 7.66 13.45 -13.09
C ALA A 101 6.35 13.98 -13.71
N GLU A 102 6.28 14.16 -15.03
CA GLU A 102 5.03 14.52 -15.73
C GLU A 102 3.91 13.48 -15.50
N THR A 103 4.25 12.18 -15.45
CA THR A 103 3.27 11.13 -15.12
C THR A 103 2.78 11.23 -13.67
N VAL A 104 3.66 11.58 -12.73
CA VAL A 104 3.30 11.81 -11.32
C VAL A 104 2.44 13.06 -11.19
N LYS A 105 2.76 14.13 -11.93
CA LYS A 105 1.97 15.36 -11.97
C LYS A 105 0.55 15.09 -12.47
N THR A 106 0.39 14.30 -13.53
CA THR A 106 -0.93 13.93 -14.07
C THR A 106 -1.79 13.23 -13.01
N LEU A 107 -1.18 12.34 -12.23
CA LEU A 107 -1.86 11.71 -11.10
C LEU A 107 -2.17 12.70 -9.97
N LEU A 108 -1.24 13.62 -9.68
CA LEU A 108 -1.41 14.63 -8.63
C LEU A 108 -2.53 15.63 -8.94
N ASP A 109 -2.73 15.97 -10.22
CA ASP A 109 -3.82 16.84 -10.68
C ASP A 109 -5.20 16.25 -10.28
N MET A 110 -5.36 14.92 -10.24
CA MET A 110 -6.58 14.30 -9.71
C MET A 110 -6.79 14.52 -8.21
N ALA A 111 -5.70 14.59 -7.44
CA ALA A 111 -5.80 14.91 -6.02
C ALA A 111 -6.21 16.37 -5.79
N VAL A 112 -5.77 17.29 -6.67
CA VAL A 112 -6.20 18.70 -6.64
C VAL A 112 -7.72 18.81 -6.80
N ASP A 113 -8.29 18.02 -7.72
CA ASP A 113 -9.74 17.99 -7.95
C ASP A 113 -10.51 17.29 -6.81
N ALA A 114 -9.93 16.25 -6.21
CA ALA A 114 -10.60 15.46 -5.18
C ALA A 114 -10.59 16.12 -3.79
N VAL A 115 -9.49 16.78 -3.42
CA VAL A 115 -9.31 17.35 -2.07
C VAL A 115 -9.86 18.78 -2.03
N PRO A 116 -10.73 19.14 -1.06
CA PRO A 116 -11.24 20.50 -0.94
C PRO A 116 -10.11 21.54 -0.77
N PRO A 117 -10.14 22.71 -1.46
CA PRO A 117 -9.04 23.67 -1.46
C PRO A 117 -8.59 24.16 -0.08
N HIS A 118 -9.52 24.29 0.86
CA HIS A 118 -9.23 24.72 2.24
C HIS A 118 -8.45 23.68 3.06
N LEU A 119 -8.29 22.44 2.56
CA LEU A 119 -7.55 21.36 3.19
C LEU A 119 -6.22 21.05 2.51
N TRP A 120 -5.91 21.63 1.34
CA TRP A 120 -4.67 21.34 0.60
C TRP A 120 -3.42 21.51 1.46
N LYS A 121 -3.28 22.65 2.14
CA LYS A 121 -2.11 22.94 3.01
C LYS A 121 -2.01 22.07 4.26
N LYS A 122 -3.02 21.24 4.55
CA LYS A 122 -3.04 20.28 5.66
C LYS A 122 -2.92 18.82 5.19
N THR A 123 -3.00 18.59 3.88
CA THR A 123 -3.04 17.26 3.29
C THR A 123 -1.62 16.87 2.88
N PRO A 124 -0.97 15.93 3.57
CA PRO A 124 0.37 15.49 3.21
C PRO A 124 0.34 14.73 1.89
N VAL A 125 1.34 14.99 1.04
CA VAL A 125 1.63 14.20 -0.16
C VAL A 125 2.99 13.50 0.00
N VAL A 126 3.02 12.20 -0.24
CA VAL A 126 4.20 11.36 -0.08
C VAL A 126 4.30 10.38 -1.25
N LEU A 127 5.51 10.14 -1.75
CA LEU A 127 5.84 9.10 -2.72
C LEU A 127 6.88 8.17 -2.14
N LYS A 128 6.59 6.87 -2.17
CA LYS A 128 7.53 5.82 -1.82
C LYS A 128 7.75 4.90 -3.02
N ALA A 129 8.99 4.86 -3.48
CA ALA A 129 9.41 3.96 -4.53
C ALA A 129 9.86 2.62 -3.96
N THR A 130 9.53 1.54 -4.66
CA THR A 130 9.82 0.17 -4.21
C THR A 130 10.94 -0.45 -5.07
N ALA A 131 10.92 -1.77 -5.26
CA ALA A 131 12.00 -2.54 -5.86
C ALA A 131 12.45 -2.02 -7.24
N GLY A 132 11.57 -1.43 -8.05
CA GLY A 132 11.92 -0.93 -9.38
C GLY A 132 13.03 0.12 -9.37
N LEU A 133 12.94 1.11 -8.48
CA LEU A 133 13.94 2.17 -8.37
C LEU A 133 15.20 1.71 -7.61
N ARG A 134 15.08 0.72 -6.71
CA ARG A 134 16.24 0.12 -6.00
C ARG A 134 17.25 -0.52 -6.96
N LEU A 135 16.82 -0.91 -8.16
CA LEU A 135 17.67 -1.55 -9.16
C LEU A 135 18.40 -0.56 -10.09
N LEU A 136 18.06 0.73 -10.03
CA LEU A 136 18.75 1.76 -10.81
C LEU A 136 20.06 2.16 -10.14
N SER A 137 20.94 2.83 -10.89
CA SER A 137 22.05 3.54 -10.28
C SER A 137 21.53 4.66 -9.37
N GLU A 138 22.26 4.95 -8.29
CA GLU A 138 21.90 5.99 -7.32
C GLU A 138 21.66 7.34 -8.01
N GLU A 139 22.52 7.71 -8.96
CA GLU A 139 22.38 8.94 -9.76
C GLU A 139 21.04 9.01 -10.51
N LYS A 140 20.64 7.93 -11.20
CA LYS A 140 19.39 7.90 -11.97
C LYS A 140 18.16 7.90 -11.07
N ALA A 141 18.22 7.13 -9.98
CA ALA A 141 17.15 7.12 -9.00
C ALA A 141 16.97 8.50 -8.36
N GLN A 142 18.07 9.15 -7.95
CA GLN A 142 18.03 10.47 -7.35
C GLN A 142 17.53 11.53 -8.33
N ALA A 143 17.93 11.48 -9.60
CA ALA A 143 17.42 12.39 -10.63
C ALA A 143 15.88 12.29 -10.75
N LEU A 144 15.34 11.06 -10.83
CA LEU A 144 13.88 10.84 -10.84
C LEU A 144 13.19 11.38 -9.58
N LEU A 145 13.75 11.11 -8.40
CA LEU A 145 13.15 11.53 -7.13
C LEU A 145 13.20 13.04 -6.95
N SER A 146 14.24 13.71 -7.45
CA SER A 146 14.35 15.17 -7.42
C SER A 146 13.27 15.83 -8.28
N GLU A 147 13.06 15.38 -9.52
CA GLU A 147 12.00 15.91 -10.40
C GLU A 147 10.60 15.70 -9.78
N VAL A 148 10.36 14.55 -9.15
CA VAL A 148 9.11 14.29 -8.42
C VAL A 148 8.95 15.23 -7.23
N LYS A 149 10.04 15.51 -6.51
CA LYS A 149 10.02 16.43 -5.36
C LYS A 149 9.67 17.86 -5.81
N GLU A 150 10.21 18.31 -6.94
CA GLU A 150 9.84 19.60 -7.52
C GLU A 150 8.34 19.67 -7.86
N VAL A 151 7.79 18.62 -8.49
CA VAL A 151 6.33 18.53 -8.74
C VAL A 151 5.51 18.63 -7.45
N PHE A 152 5.97 18.03 -6.35
CA PHE A 152 5.28 18.13 -5.07
C PHE A 152 5.39 19.52 -4.46
N GLU A 153 6.57 20.15 -4.50
CA GLU A 153 6.83 21.49 -3.97
C GLU A 153 6.04 22.59 -4.72
N GLU A 154 5.80 22.41 -6.03
CA GLU A 154 4.93 23.28 -6.82
C GLU A 154 3.43 23.08 -6.54
N SER A 155 3.06 21.96 -5.91
CA SER A 155 1.67 21.63 -5.63
C SER A 155 1.10 22.43 -4.45
N PRO A 156 -0.25 22.52 -4.30
CA PRO A 156 -0.84 23.21 -3.18
C PRO A 156 -0.74 22.43 -1.85
N PHE A 157 -0.32 21.17 -1.89
CA PHE A 157 -0.34 20.24 -0.77
C PHE A 157 0.75 20.50 0.28
N LEU A 158 0.64 19.84 1.43
CA LEU A 158 1.71 19.81 2.42
C LEU A 158 2.77 18.80 1.96
N VAL A 159 4.02 19.25 1.83
CA VAL A 159 5.15 18.42 1.43
C VAL A 159 6.08 18.22 2.63
N PRO A 160 6.04 17.06 3.31
CA PRO A 160 7.00 16.74 4.36
C PRO A 160 8.44 16.66 3.84
N GLU A 161 9.43 16.79 4.73
CA GLU A 161 10.86 16.71 4.39
C GLU A 161 11.21 15.38 3.69
N ASP A 162 10.73 14.26 4.24
CA ASP A 162 10.89 12.90 3.70
C ASP A 162 9.72 12.48 2.78
N SER A 163 9.10 13.44 2.09
CA SER A 163 7.95 13.20 1.21
C SER A 163 8.26 12.25 0.05
N VAL A 164 9.45 12.31 -0.53
CA VAL A 164 9.83 11.52 -1.70
C VAL A 164 11.05 10.67 -1.36
N GLY A 165 10.98 9.36 -1.58
CA GLY A 165 12.14 8.51 -1.37
C GLY A 165 11.92 7.04 -1.73
N ILE A 166 13.01 6.28 -1.72
CA ILE A 166 12.96 4.83 -1.88
C ILE A 166 12.70 4.22 -0.52
N MET A 167 11.62 3.45 -0.41
CA MET A 167 11.32 2.69 0.80
C MET A 167 12.23 1.48 0.88
N ASP A 168 12.79 1.19 2.04
CA ASP A 168 13.51 -0.07 2.28
C ASP A 168 12.53 -1.23 2.53
N GLY A 169 12.97 -2.47 2.26
CA GLY A 169 12.14 -3.67 2.44
C GLY A 169 11.70 -3.89 3.90
N SER A 170 12.50 -3.47 4.89
CA SER A 170 12.09 -3.56 6.30
C SER A 170 10.98 -2.58 6.65
N HIS A 171 11.05 -1.35 6.13
CA HIS A 171 10.01 -0.33 6.27
C HIS A 171 8.71 -0.77 5.62
N GLU A 172 8.79 -1.41 4.45
CA GLU A 172 7.65 -2.02 3.75
C GLU A 172 6.92 -3.03 4.65
N GLY A 173 7.64 -3.94 5.30
CA GLY A 173 7.07 -4.89 6.25
C GLY A 173 6.45 -4.23 7.50
N ILE A 174 7.10 -3.22 8.07
CA ILE A 174 6.57 -2.49 9.23
C ILE A 174 5.28 -1.74 8.86
N LEU A 175 5.25 -1.05 7.72
CA LEU A 175 4.07 -0.31 7.27
C LEU A 175 2.91 -1.24 6.90
N ALA A 176 3.20 -2.39 6.28
CA ALA A 176 2.19 -3.42 6.03
C ALA A 176 1.63 -3.99 7.35
N TRP A 177 2.48 -4.22 8.36
CA TRP A 177 2.04 -4.65 9.68
C TRP A 177 1.17 -3.60 10.38
N ILE A 178 1.55 -2.32 10.32
CA ILE A 178 0.75 -1.21 10.83
C ILE A 178 -0.60 -1.18 10.12
N THR A 179 -0.62 -1.30 8.79
CA THR A 179 -1.85 -1.27 7.98
C THR A 179 -2.82 -2.38 8.39
N VAL A 180 -2.34 -3.63 8.49
CA VAL A 180 -3.19 -4.75 8.91
C VAL A 180 -3.73 -4.55 10.32
N ASN A 181 -2.89 -4.14 11.27
CA ASN A 181 -3.32 -3.93 12.66
C ASN A 181 -4.22 -2.70 12.82
N PHE A 182 -4.06 -1.68 11.98
CA PHE A 182 -4.94 -0.52 11.91
C PHE A 182 -6.32 -0.94 11.42
N LEU A 183 -6.40 -1.62 10.26
CA LEU A 183 -7.67 -2.06 9.66
C LEU A 183 -8.40 -3.08 10.52
N THR A 184 -7.68 -3.93 11.25
CA THR A 184 -8.26 -4.93 12.16
C THR A 184 -8.52 -4.40 13.58
N GLY A 185 -8.32 -3.10 13.83
CA GLY A 185 -8.60 -2.43 15.10
C GLY A 185 -7.65 -2.81 16.25
N GLN A 186 -6.55 -3.51 15.98
CA GLN A 186 -5.61 -4.00 16.99
C GLN A 186 -4.69 -2.91 17.55
N LEU A 187 -4.53 -1.78 16.85
CA LEU A 187 -3.71 -0.65 17.33
C LEU A 187 -4.38 0.14 18.47
N SER A 188 -5.70 0.06 18.62
CA SER A 188 -6.48 0.85 19.58
C SER A 188 -6.97 0.06 20.80
N GLY A 189 -6.74 -1.26 20.83
CA GLY A 189 -7.29 -2.16 21.85
C GLY A 189 -6.52 -2.16 23.17
N GLN A 190 -7.24 -2.23 24.30
CA GLN A 190 -6.66 -2.35 25.66
C GLN A 190 -5.87 -3.66 25.88
N ASN A 191 -6.09 -4.66 25.03
CA ASN A 191 -5.38 -5.94 25.04
C ASN A 191 -4.65 -6.06 23.70
N GLN A 192 -3.40 -5.60 23.63
CA GLN A 192 -2.62 -5.48 22.38
C GLN A 192 -2.23 -6.86 21.82
N GLN A 193 -3.20 -7.56 21.24
CA GLN A 193 -2.97 -8.77 20.45
C GLN A 193 -2.86 -8.40 18.98
N THR A 194 -1.65 -8.03 18.57
CA THR A 194 -1.39 -7.70 17.18
C THR A 194 -1.32 -8.96 16.32
N VAL A 195 -1.75 -8.81 15.07
CA VAL A 195 -1.64 -9.86 14.05
C VAL A 195 -0.27 -9.73 13.37
N GLY A 196 0.44 -10.84 13.26
CA GLY A 196 1.66 -10.93 12.45
C GLY A 196 1.31 -11.00 10.97
N ILE A 197 2.17 -10.44 10.12
CA ILE A 197 1.99 -10.46 8.67
C ILE A 197 3.11 -11.24 7.98
N LEU A 198 2.79 -11.75 6.80
CA LEU A 198 3.72 -12.33 5.86
C LEU A 198 3.39 -11.76 4.48
N ASP A 199 4.32 -11.02 3.90
CA ASP A 199 4.19 -10.40 2.58
C ASP A 199 5.19 -11.05 1.60
N LEU A 200 4.65 -11.57 0.49
CA LEU A 200 5.40 -12.24 -0.57
C LEU A 200 5.47 -11.32 -1.79
N GLY A 201 6.39 -10.36 -1.73
CA GLY A 201 6.67 -9.45 -2.83
C GLY A 201 7.41 -10.13 -3.99
N GLY A 202 7.52 -9.40 -5.11
CA GLY A 202 8.23 -9.90 -6.30
C GLY A 202 9.76 -9.95 -6.15
N ALA A 203 10.32 -9.12 -5.28
CA ALA A 203 11.77 -9.02 -5.07
C ALA A 203 12.22 -9.49 -3.67
N SER A 204 11.31 -9.55 -2.70
CA SER A 204 11.61 -9.90 -1.31
C SER A 204 10.40 -10.51 -0.61
N THR A 205 10.65 -11.11 0.55
CA THR A 205 9.62 -11.59 1.46
C THR A 205 9.82 -10.95 2.82
N GLN A 206 8.74 -10.46 3.41
CA GLN A 206 8.74 -9.81 4.71
C GLN A 206 7.89 -10.61 5.69
N ILE A 207 8.42 -10.83 6.88
CA ILE A 207 7.68 -11.39 8.02
C ILE A 207 7.78 -10.37 9.13
N THR A 208 6.65 -9.90 9.65
CA THR A 208 6.63 -8.82 10.65
C THR A 208 5.59 -9.13 11.73
N PHE A 209 6.02 -9.15 12.98
CA PHE A 209 5.17 -9.41 14.14
C PHE A 209 5.79 -8.77 15.38
N LEU A 210 4.96 -8.51 16.41
CA LEU A 210 5.43 -8.07 17.72
C LEU A 210 5.95 -9.30 18.49
N PRO A 211 7.27 -9.40 18.78
CA PRO A 211 7.80 -10.53 19.52
C PRO A 211 7.30 -10.51 20.97
N ARG A 212 7.00 -11.69 21.52
CA ARG A 212 6.79 -11.89 22.96
C ARG A 212 8.01 -12.60 23.51
N PHE A 213 8.65 -11.99 24.49
CA PHE A 213 9.71 -12.64 25.25
C PHE A 213 9.05 -13.45 26.36
N GLU A 214 9.35 -14.75 26.41
CA GLU A 214 9.00 -15.64 27.52
C GLU A 214 9.95 -15.42 28.71
#